data_AF-A0A4R4YFD8-F1
#
_entry.id   AF-A0A4R4YFD8-F1
#
_cell.length_a   1.000
_cell.length_b   1.000
_cell.length_c   1.000
_cell.angle_alpha   90.00
_cell.angle_beta   90.00
_cell.angle_gamma   90.00
#
_symmetry.space_group_name_H-M   'P 1'
#
loop_
_entity.id
_entity.type
_entity.pdbx_description
1 polymer ?
#
loop_
_entity_poly.entity_id
_entity_poly.type
_entity_poly.pdbx_seq_one_letter_code
_entity_poly.pdbx_strand_id
1 'polypeptide(L)'
;MSAAEARHRLTVPVLLDGWQIECCGTPPAVGDEVSWRLEWSQWSASAIPTDMALRAGLERRPVPEGPRARTTGSTVPSVARAGGVSVFVSVPEPLPAEITLTGVLHEDHHSARPPDDLLTGGRVMAVWLVSWEYELRERCWRPVDGSAELESVQRAPKFMPRSTPPEHGGFWRDTNAVLVDLETSG
;
A
#
# COMPACT_ATOMS: atom_id res chain seq x y z
N MET A 1 -14.02 -12.82 -31.91
CA MET A 1 -13.65 -12.16 -30.64
C MET A 1 -14.92 -11.72 -29.96
N SER A 2 -15.39 -12.44 -28.94
CA SER A 2 -16.61 -12.07 -28.23
C SER A 2 -16.33 -10.86 -27.33
N ALA A 3 -17.34 -10.04 -27.07
CA ALA A 3 -17.31 -8.90 -26.15
C ALA A 3 -17.17 -9.30 -24.65
N ALA A 4 -16.71 -10.52 -24.37
CA ALA A 4 -16.39 -10.97 -23.02
C ALA A 4 -15.07 -10.36 -22.57
N GLU A 5 -15.19 -9.42 -21.62
CA GLU A 5 -14.13 -8.91 -20.76
C GLU A 5 -13.12 -7.97 -21.42
N ALA A 6 -13.58 -6.78 -21.83
CA ALA A 6 -12.75 -5.60 -21.62
C ALA A 6 -12.60 -5.44 -20.09
N ARG A 7 -11.65 -6.16 -19.48
CA ARG A 7 -11.29 -5.97 -18.08
C ARG A 7 -10.80 -4.53 -17.97
N HIS A 8 -11.55 -3.71 -17.26
CA HIS A 8 -11.19 -2.33 -17.01
C HIS A 8 -9.88 -2.31 -16.23
N ARG A 9 -8.81 -1.84 -16.88
CA ARG A 9 -7.56 -1.52 -16.22
C ARG A 9 -7.81 -0.36 -15.27
N LEU A 10 -7.32 -0.49 -14.04
CA LEU A 10 -7.37 0.56 -13.04
C LEU A 10 -5.94 0.98 -12.73
N THR A 11 -5.73 2.28 -12.56
CA THR A 11 -4.51 2.79 -11.94
C THR A 11 -4.78 2.98 -10.47
N VAL A 12 -4.03 2.29 -9.62
CA VAL A 12 -4.14 2.41 -8.16
C VAL A 12 -2.80 2.85 -7.55
N PRO A 13 -2.80 3.80 -6.60
CA PRO A 13 -1.62 4.14 -5.85
C PRO A 13 -1.26 3.03 -4.86
N VAL A 14 -0.01 2.57 -4.92
CA VAL A 14 0.54 1.54 -4.02
C VAL A 14 1.75 2.11 -3.28
N LEU A 15 1.71 2.09 -1.95
CA LEU A 15 2.79 2.48 -1.06
C LEU A 15 3.61 1.25 -0.66
N LEU A 16 4.92 1.34 -0.79
CA LEU A 16 5.89 0.34 -0.38
C LEU A 16 6.79 0.94 0.71
N ASP A 17 6.97 0.26 1.84
CA ASP A 17 7.93 0.73 2.83
C ASP A 17 9.37 0.52 2.32
N GLY A 18 10.22 1.52 2.51
CA GLY A 18 11.62 1.49 2.10
C GLY A 18 12.41 0.35 2.73
N TRP A 19 12.10 -0.03 3.98
CA TRP A 19 12.74 -1.16 4.65
C TRP A 19 12.43 -2.51 3.97
N GLN A 20 11.26 -2.66 3.34
CA GLN A 20 10.91 -3.88 2.60
C GLN A 20 11.79 -4.00 1.35
N ILE A 21 11.94 -2.88 0.63
CA ILE A 21 12.82 -2.77 -0.54
C ILE A 21 14.26 -3.04 -0.13
N GLU A 22 14.75 -2.44 0.94
CA GLU A 22 16.13 -2.60 1.42
C GLU A 22 16.46 -4.04 1.83
N CYS A 23 15.57 -4.68 2.57
CA CYS A 23 15.76 -6.03 3.09
C CYS A 23 15.80 -7.10 2.00
N CYS A 24 14.73 -7.19 1.20
CA CYS A 24 14.56 -8.30 0.25
C CYS A 24 13.78 -7.93 -1.02
N GLY A 25 13.11 -6.77 -1.04
CA GLY A 25 12.36 -6.30 -2.19
C GLY A 25 13.23 -5.91 -3.38
N THR A 26 12.63 -5.94 -4.56
CA THR A 26 13.21 -5.38 -5.78
C THR A 26 12.74 -3.93 -5.90
N PRO A 27 13.64 -2.95 -6.06
CA PRO A 27 13.24 -1.56 -6.20
C PRO A 27 12.44 -1.36 -7.50
N PRO A 28 11.18 -0.87 -7.42
CA PRO A 28 10.35 -0.72 -8.62
C PRO A 28 10.90 0.36 -9.54
N ALA A 29 10.71 0.15 -10.85
CA ALA A 29 10.93 1.14 -11.88
C ALA A 29 9.72 1.28 -12.81
N VAL A 30 9.61 2.44 -13.43
CA VAL A 30 8.62 2.68 -14.47
C VAL A 30 8.76 1.63 -15.57
N GLY A 31 7.65 1.00 -15.92
CA GLY A 31 7.56 -0.07 -16.92
C GLY A 31 7.75 -1.49 -16.38
N ASP A 32 8.13 -1.66 -15.12
CA ASP A 32 8.24 -2.99 -14.51
C ASP A 32 6.85 -3.65 -14.43
N GLU A 33 6.80 -4.94 -14.77
CA GLU A 33 5.64 -5.81 -14.52
C GLU A 33 5.81 -6.44 -13.14
N VAL A 34 4.79 -6.33 -12.31
CA VAL A 34 4.83 -6.74 -10.90
C VAL A 34 3.62 -7.58 -10.53
N SER A 35 3.76 -8.31 -9.43
CA SER A 35 2.71 -9.11 -8.83
C SER A 35 2.80 -8.95 -7.32
N TRP A 36 1.93 -8.11 -6.76
CA TRP A 36 2.04 -7.65 -5.38
C TRP A 36 0.90 -8.11 -4.50
N ARG A 37 1.22 -8.28 -3.22
CA ARG A 37 0.24 -8.48 -2.16
C ARG A 37 -0.16 -7.10 -1.68
N LEU A 38 -1.43 -6.77 -1.84
CA LEU A 38 -1.95 -5.47 -1.44
C LEU A 38 -2.82 -5.63 -0.20
N GLU A 39 -2.64 -4.73 0.75
CA GLU A 39 -3.49 -4.54 1.89
C GLU A 39 -4.01 -3.10 1.93
N TRP A 40 -5.11 -2.88 2.63
CA TRP A 40 -5.62 -1.55 2.92
C TRP A 40 -5.98 -1.45 4.39
N SER A 41 -5.49 -0.37 4.99
CA SER A 41 -5.83 0.02 6.35
C SER A 41 -6.09 1.52 6.35
N GLN A 42 -6.89 1.98 7.32
CA GLN A 42 -7.13 3.41 7.49
C GLN A 42 -5.82 4.19 7.75
N TRP A 43 -4.85 3.55 8.40
CA TRP A 43 -3.54 4.15 8.66
C TRP A 43 -2.77 4.39 7.36
N SER A 44 -2.66 3.37 6.50
CA SER A 44 -2.04 3.49 5.18
C SER A 44 -2.78 4.50 4.32
N ALA A 45 -4.12 4.46 4.31
CA ALA A 45 -4.96 5.38 3.54
C ALA A 45 -4.72 6.86 3.88
N SER A 46 -4.38 7.18 5.13
CA SER A 46 -4.07 8.54 5.56
C SER A 46 -2.62 8.98 5.33
N ALA A 47 -1.73 8.05 4.95
CA ALA A 47 -0.29 8.33 4.89
C ALA A 47 0.08 9.33 3.80
N ILE A 48 -0.62 9.29 2.66
CA ILE A 48 -0.39 10.16 1.51
C ILE A 48 -1.75 10.54 0.91
N PRO A 49 -2.03 11.84 0.70
CA PRO A 49 -3.26 12.26 0.04
C PRO A 49 -3.21 11.88 -1.44
N THR A 50 -4.09 10.98 -1.85
CA THR A 50 -4.32 10.62 -3.25
C THR A 50 -5.82 10.65 -3.54
N ASP A 51 -6.18 10.78 -4.82
CA ASP A 51 -7.59 10.85 -5.25
C ASP A 51 -8.24 9.46 -5.42
N MET A 52 -7.60 8.38 -4.95
CA MET A 52 -8.17 7.04 -5.08
C MET A 52 -9.48 6.93 -4.31
N ALA A 53 -10.53 6.49 -5.01
CA ALA A 53 -11.80 6.05 -4.44
C ALA A 53 -12.23 4.76 -5.16
N LEU A 54 -11.69 3.63 -4.70
CA LEU A 54 -11.91 2.32 -5.31
C LEU A 54 -13.13 1.63 -4.70
N ARG A 55 -14.21 1.55 -5.48
CA ARG A 55 -15.41 0.77 -5.14
C ARG A 55 -15.15 -0.72 -5.40
N ALA A 56 -15.21 -1.56 -4.37
CA ALA A 56 -14.78 -2.95 -4.43
C ALA A 56 -15.76 -3.91 -3.75
N GLY A 57 -16.07 -5.01 -4.45
CA GLY A 57 -16.88 -6.10 -3.90
C GLY A 57 -16.09 -6.85 -2.83
N LEU A 58 -16.79 -7.27 -1.78
CA LEU A 58 -16.16 -7.82 -0.59
C LEU A 58 -16.45 -9.31 -0.44
N GLU A 59 -15.40 -10.10 -0.28
CA GLU A 59 -15.49 -11.54 -0.07
C GLU A 59 -14.84 -11.90 1.27
N ARG A 60 -15.59 -12.63 2.11
CA ARG A 60 -15.03 -13.17 3.33
C ARG A 60 -13.98 -14.23 2.98
N ARG A 61 -12.76 -14.08 3.49
CA ARG A 61 -11.71 -15.08 3.34
C ARG A 61 -11.10 -15.41 4.70
N PRO A 62 -10.92 -16.70 5.03
CA PRO A 62 -10.09 -17.06 6.16
C PRO A 62 -8.66 -16.61 5.86
N VAL A 63 -8.06 -15.83 6.76
CA VAL A 63 -6.64 -15.45 6.64
C VAL A 63 -5.80 -16.59 7.19
N PRO A 64 -4.78 -17.06 6.45
CA PRO A 64 -3.75 -17.91 7.05
C PRO A 64 -3.05 -17.09 8.15
N GLU A 65 -2.91 -17.68 9.34
CA GLU A 65 -2.39 -17.00 10.55
C GLU A 65 -1.21 -16.06 10.25
N GLY A 66 -1.35 -14.77 10.61
CA GLY A 66 -0.37 -13.75 10.27
C GLY A 66 -0.41 -12.50 11.14
N PRO A 67 0.75 -11.87 11.43
CA PRO A 67 0.88 -10.88 12.50
C PRO A 67 0.25 -9.49 12.23
N ARG A 68 -0.22 -9.20 11.01
CA ARG A 68 -0.75 -7.87 10.63
C ARG A 68 -2.25 -7.78 10.41
N ALA A 69 -2.95 -8.90 10.23
CA ALA A 69 -4.39 -8.94 10.38
C ALA A 69 -4.72 -8.88 11.88
N ARG A 70 -4.45 -7.74 12.52
CA ARG A 70 -4.96 -7.46 13.86
C ARG A 70 -6.47 -7.31 13.73
N THR A 71 -7.17 -8.44 13.71
CA THR A 71 -8.59 -8.49 14.00
C THR A 71 -8.75 -7.95 15.41
N THR A 72 -9.24 -6.73 15.53
CA THR A 72 -9.93 -6.35 16.77
C THR A 72 -11.13 -7.29 16.92
N GLY A 73 -11.63 -7.52 18.14
CA GLY A 73 -12.79 -8.40 18.35
C GLY A 73 -14.07 -8.00 17.57
N SER A 74 -14.05 -6.88 16.84
CA SER A 74 -15.15 -6.34 16.03
C SER A 74 -14.91 -6.35 14.51
N THR A 75 -13.77 -6.84 14.03
CA THR A 75 -13.46 -6.89 12.58
C THR A 75 -13.11 -8.29 12.13
N VAL A 76 -13.43 -8.59 10.87
CA VAL A 76 -13.10 -9.86 10.22
C VAL A 76 -12.21 -9.59 9.02
N PRO A 77 -11.25 -10.48 8.75
CA PRO A 77 -10.45 -10.35 7.56
C PRO A 77 -11.28 -10.68 6.32
N SER A 78 -11.05 -9.95 5.24
CA SER A 78 -11.75 -10.10 3.97
C SER A 78 -10.87 -9.66 2.81
N VAL A 79 -11.31 -9.96 1.60
CA VAL A 79 -10.65 -9.53 0.37
C VAL A 79 -11.62 -8.62 -0.39
N ALA A 80 -11.16 -7.42 -0.72
CA ALA A 80 -11.85 -6.49 -1.60
C ALA A 80 -11.33 -6.65 -3.03
N ARG A 81 -12.22 -6.77 -4.02
CA ARG A 81 -11.86 -6.97 -5.43
C ARG A 81 -12.53 -5.94 -6.35
N ALA A 82 -11.75 -5.39 -7.28
CA ALA A 82 -12.23 -4.50 -8.34
C ALA A 82 -11.18 -4.36 -9.46
N GLY A 83 -11.60 -4.50 -10.73
CA GLY A 83 -10.77 -4.19 -11.91
C GLY A 83 -9.34 -4.75 -11.87
N GLY A 84 -9.19 -6.04 -11.57
CA GLY A 84 -7.88 -6.72 -11.45
C GLY A 84 -7.16 -6.51 -10.12
N VAL A 85 -7.64 -5.61 -9.25
CA VAL A 85 -7.12 -5.40 -7.89
C VAL A 85 -7.71 -6.43 -6.94
N SER A 86 -6.86 -7.03 -6.11
CA SER A 86 -7.22 -7.84 -4.94
C SER A 86 -6.50 -7.29 -3.72
N VAL A 87 -7.27 -6.86 -2.72
CA VAL A 87 -6.75 -6.17 -1.53
C VAL A 87 -7.23 -6.85 -0.25
N PHE A 88 -6.31 -7.10 0.67
CA PHE A 88 -6.65 -7.51 2.03
C PHE A 88 -7.18 -6.36 2.87
N VAL A 89 -8.30 -6.60 3.54
CA VAL A 89 -8.95 -5.60 4.39
C VAL A 89 -9.46 -6.23 5.69
N SER A 90 -9.47 -5.44 6.76
CA SER A 90 -10.19 -5.75 7.99
C SER A 90 -11.45 -4.90 8.05
N VAL A 91 -12.61 -5.55 8.15
CA VAL A 91 -13.92 -4.92 7.98
C VAL A 91 -14.85 -5.30 9.13
N PRO A 92 -15.76 -4.41 9.59
CA PRO A 92 -16.70 -4.73 10.65
C PRO A 92 -17.65 -5.87 10.29
N GLU A 93 -18.17 -6.57 11.30
CA GLU A 93 -19.36 -7.39 11.14
C GLU A 93 -20.65 -6.60 11.42
N PRO A 94 -21.74 -6.84 10.67
CA PRO A 94 -21.85 -7.77 9.54
C PRO A 94 -21.13 -7.27 8.29
N LEU A 95 -20.62 -8.21 7.48
CA LEU A 95 -19.87 -7.90 6.26
C LEU A 95 -20.75 -7.15 5.24
N PRO A 96 -20.40 -5.93 4.82
CA PRO A 96 -21.11 -5.27 3.72
C PRO A 96 -20.82 -6.00 2.38
N ALA A 97 -21.72 -5.89 1.41
CA ALA A 97 -21.48 -6.47 0.08
C ALA A 97 -20.33 -5.77 -0.66
N GLU A 98 -20.08 -4.50 -0.33
CA GLU A 98 -19.14 -3.64 -1.03
C GLU A 98 -18.59 -2.57 -0.08
N ILE A 99 -17.37 -2.11 -0.35
CA ILE A 99 -16.72 -1.00 0.34
C ILE A 99 -16.09 -0.03 -0.65
N THR A 100 -15.77 1.18 -0.20
CA THR A 100 -14.93 2.13 -0.92
C THR A 100 -13.60 2.25 -0.20
N LEU A 101 -12.51 1.89 -0.89
CA LEU A 101 -11.15 2.08 -0.42
C LEU A 101 -10.65 3.45 -0.88
N THR A 102 -10.12 4.25 0.04
CA THR A 102 -9.60 5.59 -0.27
C THR A 102 -8.11 5.69 0.04
N GLY A 103 -7.44 6.69 -0.54
CA GLY A 103 -6.02 6.94 -0.28
C GLY A 103 -5.11 5.96 -1.01
N VAL A 104 -4.23 5.27 -0.30
CA VAL A 104 -3.27 4.32 -0.92
C VAL A 104 -3.50 2.89 -0.49
N LEU A 105 -3.18 1.96 -1.39
CA LEU A 105 -2.97 0.56 -1.05
C LEU A 105 -1.55 0.39 -0.53
N HIS A 106 -1.32 -0.60 0.32
CA HIS A 106 -0.01 -0.88 0.88
C HIS A 106 0.50 -2.23 0.37
N GLU A 107 1.74 -2.29 -0.09
CA GLU A 107 2.38 -3.56 -0.47
C GLU A 107 2.92 -4.25 0.78
N ASP A 108 2.61 -5.54 0.93
CA ASP A 108 3.20 -6.33 2.00
C ASP A 108 3.98 -7.54 1.50
N HIS A 109 5.29 -7.35 1.36
CA HIS A 109 6.23 -8.41 1.06
C HIS A 109 6.49 -9.40 2.22
N HIS A 110 6.24 -9.00 3.48
CA HIS A 110 6.81 -9.66 4.66
C HIS A 110 5.80 -10.31 5.60
N SER A 111 4.52 -9.93 5.58
CA SER A 111 3.51 -10.60 6.40
C SER A 111 3.05 -11.94 5.81
N ALA A 112 2.18 -12.63 6.56
CA ALA A 112 1.79 -14.00 6.26
C ALA A 112 1.25 -14.13 4.83
N ARG A 113 1.70 -15.18 4.14
CA ARG A 113 1.41 -15.40 2.73
C ARG A 113 -0.07 -15.66 2.53
N PRO A 114 -0.85 -14.73 1.96
CA PRO A 114 -2.07 -15.14 1.32
C PRO A 114 -1.75 -16.11 0.17
N PRO A 115 -2.69 -17.00 -0.19
CA PRO A 115 -2.52 -17.83 -1.36
C PRO A 115 -2.29 -16.97 -2.63
N ASP A 116 -1.54 -17.51 -3.59
CA ASP A 116 -1.04 -16.78 -4.76
C ASP A 116 -2.19 -16.24 -5.66
N ASP A 117 -3.43 -16.73 -5.48
CA ASP A 117 -4.64 -16.23 -6.15
C ASP A 117 -5.12 -14.84 -5.66
N LEU A 118 -4.37 -14.23 -4.73
CA LEU A 118 -4.64 -12.93 -4.14
C LEU A 118 -3.58 -11.88 -4.48
N LEU A 119 -2.69 -12.19 -5.42
CA LEU A 119 -1.74 -11.21 -5.97
C LEU A 119 -2.45 -10.28 -6.97
N THR A 120 -2.17 -8.99 -6.85
CA THR A 120 -2.54 -7.98 -7.84
C THR A 120 -1.38 -7.82 -8.82
N GLY A 121 -1.60 -8.22 -10.07
CA GLY A 121 -0.67 -8.03 -11.17
C GLY A 121 -0.86 -6.68 -11.86
N GLY A 122 0.22 -6.08 -12.32
CA GLY A 122 0.14 -4.83 -13.07
C GLY A 122 1.48 -4.29 -13.53
N ARG A 123 1.42 -3.16 -14.24
CA ARG A 123 2.58 -2.41 -14.71
C ARG A 123 2.76 -1.15 -13.89
N VAL A 124 3.99 -0.90 -13.45
CA VAL A 124 4.36 0.34 -12.77
C VAL A 124 4.38 1.48 -13.78
N MET A 125 3.54 2.49 -13.58
CA MET A 125 3.38 3.63 -14.48
C MET A 125 4.18 4.85 -14.02
N ALA A 126 4.33 5.02 -12.71
CA ALA A 126 5.09 6.10 -12.11
C ALA A 126 5.66 5.65 -10.76
N VAL A 127 6.76 6.30 -10.35
CA VAL A 127 7.45 6.02 -9.07
C VAL A 127 7.81 7.36 -8.42
N TRP A 128 7.53 7.46 -7.12
CA TRP A 128 7.92 8.59 -6.29
C TRP A 128 8.62 8.10 -5.02
N LEU A 129 9.69 8.79 -4.63
CA LEU A 129 10.20 8.72 -3.27
C LEU A 129 9.31 9.56 -2.37
N VAL A 130 8.94 9.01 -1.23
CA VAL A 130 8.09 9.68 -0.26
C VAL A 130 8.92 10.07 0.95
N SER A 131 8.91 11.36 1.26
CA SER A 131 9.51 11.90 2.46
C SER A 131 8.45 12.46 3.38
N TRP A 132 8.56 12.22 4.68
CA TRP A 132 7.69 12.85 5.68
C TRP A 132 8.52 13.68 6.63
N GLU A 133 7.88 14.70 7.19
CA GLU A 133 8.35 15.31 8.43
C GLU A 133 7.87 14.46 9.61
N TYR A 134 8.76 14.22 10.56
CA TYR A 134 8.50 13.48 11.79
C TYR A 134 8.67 14.41 12.98
N GLU A 135 7.79 14.28 13.96
CA GLU A 135 7.87 14.95 15.25
C GLU A 135 8.06 13.92 16.37
N LEU A 136 8.93 14.23 17.34
CA LEU A 136 9.12 13.39 18.51
C LEU A 136 7.96 13.56 19.50
N ARG A 137 7.07 12.56 19.59
CA ARG A 137 5.96 12.53 20.54
C ARG A 137 6.06 11.29 21.42
N GLU A 138 6.01 11.48 22.74
CA GLU A 138 6.03 10.36 23.71
C GLU A 138 7.20 9.38 23.48
N ARG A 139 8.38 9.92 23.13
CA ARG A 139 9.62 9.15 22.80
C ARG A 139 9.54 8.33 21.50
N CYS A 140 8.58 8.60 20.63
CA CYS A 140 8.45 7.98 19.32
C CYS A 140 8.40 9.05 18.23
N TRP A 141 9.14 8.85 17.15
CA TRP A 141 9.02 9.67 15.95
C TRP A 141 7.72 9.31 15.23
N ARG A 142 6.82 10.29 15.09
CA ARG A 142 5.56 10.11 14.37
C ARG A 142 5.52 11.03 13.16
N PRO A 143 5.02 10.55 12.00
CA PRO A 143 4.86 11.42 10.84
C PRO A 143 3.88 12.55 11.19
N VAL A 144 4.18 13.74 10.72
CA VAL A 144 3.31 14.92 10.80
C VAL A 144 2.29 14.81 9.66
N ASP A 145 1.00 14.84 10.00
CA ASP A 145 -0.08 14.73 9.03
C ASP A 145 0.05 15.81 7.94
N GLY A 146 -0.08 15.40 6.67
CA GLY A 146 0.02 16.31 5.52
C GLY A 146 1.43 16.79 5.17
N SER A 147 2.47 16.29 5.84
CA SER A 147 3.88 16.66 5.56
C SER A 147 4.54 15.85 4.44
N ALA A 148 3.79 14.96 3.77
CA ALA A 148 4.33 14.11 2.72
C ALA A 148 4.81 14.93 1.52
N GLU A 149 6.07 14.74 1.12
CA GLU A 149 6.68 15.30 -0.07
C GLU A 149 7.03 14.17 -1.05
N LEU A 150 6.74 14.38 -2.33
CA LEU A 150 6.94 13.39 -3.39
C LEU A 150 8.04 13.85 -4.36
N GLU A 151 9.06 13.03 -4.53
CA GLU A 151 10.09 13.22 -5.55
C GLU A 151 9.93 12.18 -6.65
N SER A 152 9.63 12.61 -7.87
CA SER A 152 9.47 11.69 -9.00
C SER A 152 10.81 11.12 -9.45
N VAL A 153 10.87 9.79 -9.60
CA VAL A 153 12.06 9.06 -10.04
C VAL A 153 11.69 8.02 -11.10
N GLN A 154 12.65 7.62 -11.92
CA GLN A 154 12.43 6.51 -12.88
C GLN A 154 12.51 5.14 -12.20
N ARG A 155 13.30 5.02 -11.13
CA ARG A 155 13.53 3.79 -10.37
C ARG A 155 13.79 4.15 -8.92
N ALA A 156 13.16 3.45 -8.00
CA ALA A 156 13.46 3.58 -6.58
C ALA A 156 14.89 3.07 -6.27
N PRO A 157 15.62 3.68 -5.32
CA PRO A 157 16.91 3.16 -4.91
C PRO A 157 16.74 1.87 -4.10
N LYS A 158 17.77 1.01 -4.12
CA LYS A 158 17.82 -0.16 -3.22
C LYS A 158 17.95 0.24 -1.75
N PHE A 159 18.63 1.35 -1.47
CA PHE A 159 18.81 1.91 -0.14
C PHE A 159 18.27 3.33 -0.12
N MET A 160 17.32 3.60 0.78
CA MET A 160 16.69 4.91 0.85
C MET A 160 17.67 5.97 1.36
N PRO A 161 17.58 7.21 0.86
CA PRO A 161 18.36 8.32 1.40
C PRO A 161 17.83 8.65 2.79
N ARG A 162 18.51 8.14 3.82
CA ARG A 162 18.13 8.37 5.21
C ARG A 162 18.81 9.59 5.79
N SER A 163 18.08 10.33 6.61
CA SER A 163 18.65 11.40 7.44
C SER A 163 18.76 10.93 8.90
N THR A 164 19.76 11.40 9.64
CA THR A 164 19.84 11.10 11.08
C THR A 164 18.83 11.95 11.86
N PRO A 165 17.93 11.36 12.67
CA PRO A 165 17.04 12.14 13.52
C PRO A 165 17.84 12.91 14.58
N PRO A 166 17.39 14.12 15.00
CA PRO A 166 18.01 14.84 16.09
C PRO A 166 17.88 14.07 17.41
N GLU A 167 18.84 14.22 18.32
CA GLU A 167 18.85 13.47 19.58
C GLU A 167 17.71 13.87 20.53
N HIS A 168 17.27 15.13 20.47
CA HIS A 168 16.29 15.70 21.40
C HIS A 168 15.33 16.65 20.70
N GLY A 169 14.03 16.29 20.71
CA GLY A 169 12.94 17.15 20.23
C GLY A 169 13.05 17.55 18.77
N GLY A 170 12.12 18.42 18.34
CA GLY A 170 12.13 19.00 17.01
C GLY A 170 11.52 18.13 15.91
N PHE A 171 11.82 18.53 14.68
CA PHE A 171 11.33 17.91 13.45
C PHE A 171 12.48 17.26 12.68
N TRP A 172 12.18 16.15 12.03
CA TRP A 172 13.13 15.39 11.22
C TRP A 172 12.47 14.97 9.92
N ARG A 173 13.13 15.22 8.78
CA ARG A 173 12.63 14.79 7.48
C ARG A 173 13.36 13.54 7.04
N ASP A 174 12.62 12.52 6.64
CA ASP A 174 13.17 11.24 6.21
C ASP A 174 12.44 10.69 5.01
N THR A 175 13.19 10.15 4.06
CA THR A 175 12.68 9.42 2.91
C THR A 175 12.70 7.95 3.24
N ASN A 176 11.54 7.34 3.44
CA ASN A 176 11.47 5.94 3.87
C ASN A 176 10.34 5.12 3.24
N ALA A 177 9.73 5.62 2.17
CA ALA A 177 8.80 4.84 1.38
C ALA A 177 8.86 5.22 -0.11
N VAL A 178 8.23 4.37 -0.91
CA VAL A 178 8.05 4.56 -2.35
C VAL A 178 6.57 4.48 -2.64
N LEU A 179 6.04 5.48 -3.33
CA LEU A 179 4.71 5.46 -3.90
C LEU A 179 4.84 5.08 -5.38
N VAL A 180 3.93 4.25 -5.87
CA VAL A 180 3.80 3.99 -7.30
C VAL A 180 2.37 4.10 -7.77
N ASP A 181 2.21 4.43 -9.05
CA ASP A 181 0.97 4.16 -9.76
C ASP A 181 1.07 2.80 -10.45
N LEU A 182 0.18 1.88 -10.09
CA LEU A 182 0.09 0.55 -10.67
C LEU A 182 -1.12 0.45 -11.60
N GLU A 183 -0.88 0.27 -12.90
CA GLU A 183 -1.93 -0.08 -13.85
C GLU A 183 -2.18 -1.59 -13.81
N THR A 184 -3.39 -2.02 -13.48
CA THR A 184 -3.70 -3.44 -13.30
C THR A 184 -3.76 -4.22 -14.62
N SER A 185 -3.24 -5.44 -14.57
CA SER A 185 -3.36 -6.45 -15.61
C SER A 185 -4.69 -7.17 -15.42
N GLY A 186 -5.75 -6.58 -15.98
CA GLY A 186 -7.14 -7.03 -15.81
C GLY A 186 -7.39 -8.53 -16.00
#